data_AF-G5E3M5-F1
#
_entry.id   AF-G5E3M5-F1
#
_cell.length_a   1.000
_cell.length_b   1.000
_cell.length_c   1.000
_cell.angle_alpha   90.00
_cell.angle_beta   90.00
_cell.angle_gamma   90.00
#
_symmetry.space_group_name_H-M   'P 1'
#
loop_
_entity.id
_entity.type
_entity.pdbx_description
1 polymer ?
#
loop_
_entity_poly.entity_id
_entity_poly.type
_entity_poly.pdbx_seq_one_letter_code
_entity_poly.pdbx_strand_id
1 'polypeptide(L)'
;INICFLVKEQELRGSPSLSLILVCGFQALYVMDALWHEEAILTTMDIVHDGFGFMLAFGDLCWVPFTYSLQGYFLVRHPQELDIPVAVGIVLLNAVGYIVFRESNSQKNTFRRNPADPRVARLETIPTATGKRLLVSGWWIVRHPNLGDLIMAL
;
A
#
# COMPACT_ATOMS: atom_id res chain seq x y z
N ILE A 1 13.63 2.55 10.77
CA ILE A 1 14.05 1.14 11.03
C ILE A 1 14.69 0.52 9.78
N ASN A 2 13.99 0.45 8.65
CA ASN A 2 14.52 -0.19 7.43
C ASN A 2 15.84 0.40 6.91
N ILE A 3 16.00 1.72 6.93
CA ILE A 3 17.28 2.37 6.59
C ILE A 3 18.40 1.93 7.53
N CYS A 4 18.12 1.76 8.83
CA CYS A 4 19.10 1.26 9.79
C CYS A 4 19.54 -0.17 9.46
N PHE A 5 18.63 -1.02 8.98
CA PHE A 5 18.97 -2.36 8.50
C PHE A 5 19.85 -2.32 7.24
N LEU A 6 19.57 -1.41 6.31
CA LEU A 6 20.39 -1.22 5.11
C LEU A 6 21.82 -0.77 5.46
N VAL A 7 21.96 0.21 6.36
CA VAL A 7 23.27 0.65 6.88
C VAL A 7 23.96 -0.50 7.61
N LYS A 8 23.24 -1.30 8.40
CA LYS A 8 23.83 -2.42 9.13
C LYS A 8 24.34 -3.53 8.22
N GLU A 9 23.61 -3.84 7.14
CA GLU A 9 24.07 -4.80 6.15
C GLU A 9 25.33 -4.31 5.44
N GLN A 10 25.37 -3.03 5.07
CA GLN A 10 26.54 -2.41 4.46
C GLN A 10 27.77 -2.44 5.38
N GLU A 11 27.61 -2.19 6.68
CA GLU A 11 28.69 -2.29 7.66
C GLU A 11 29.23 -3.72 7.77
N LEU A 12 28.35 -4.72 7.75
CA LEU A 12 28.73 -6.13 7.92
C LEU A 12 29.36 -6.76 6.67
N ARG A 13 28.96 -6.30 5.47
CA ARG A 13 29.26 -7.01 4.21
C ARG A 13 29.92 -6.13 3.15
N GLY A 14 30.06 -4.83 3.38
CA GLY A 14 30.67 -3.88 2.46
C GLY A 14 29.73 -3.37 1.36
N SER A 15 28.65 -4.09 1.04
CA SER A 15 27.60 -3.64 0.12
C SER A 15 26.20 -4.10 0.57
N PRO A 16 25.16 -3.28 0.37
CA PRO A 16 23.78 -3.70 0.60
C PRO A 16 23.30 -4.70 -0.46
N SER A 17 22.52 -5.69 -0.06
CA SER A 17 21.93 -6.66 -0.97
C SER A 17 20.83 -6.03 -1.83
N LEU A 18 20.72 -6.48 -3.07
CA LEU A 18 19.70 -6.01 -4.00
C LEU A 18 18.28 -6.22 -3.43
N SER A 19 18.08 -7.35 -2.75
CA SER A 19 16.84 -7.72 -2.05
C SER A 19 16.45 -6.70 -0.99
N LEU A 20 17.41 -6.26 -0.16
CA LEU A 20 17.14 -5.30 0.91
C LEU A 20 16.86 -3.89 0.36
N ILE A 21 17.56 -3.51 -0.71
CA ILE A 21 17.30 -2.25 -1.42
C ILE A 21 15.87 -2.23 -1.98
N LEU A 22 15.43 -3.33 -2.62
CA LEU A 22 14.08 -3.44 -3.16
C LEU A 22 13.02 -3.33 -2.06
N VAL A 23 13.16 -4.08 -0.96
CA VAL A 23 12.21 -4.01 0.17
C VAL A 23 12.15 -2.59 0.75
N CYS A 24 13.30 -1.96 1.00
CA CYS A 24 13.34 -0.59 1.49
C CYS A 24 12.70 0.39 0.50
N GLY A 25 12.94 0.20 -0.79
CA GLY A 25 12.38 1.01 -1.88
C GLY A 25 10.86 0.90 -1.96
N PHE A 26 10.31 -0.32 -2.02
CA PHE A 26 8.87 -0.53 -2.08
C PHE A 26 8.15 0.00 -0.85
N GLN A 27 8.70 -0.22 0.35
CA GLN A 27 8.12 0.31 1.58
C GLN A 27 8.21 1.84 1.65
N ALA A 28 9.30 2.44 1.17
CA ALA A 28 9.43 3.89 1.08
C ALA A 28 8.42 4.49 0.08
N LEU A 29 8.25 3.87 -1.10
CA LEU A 29 7.23 4.26 -2.07
C LEU A 29 5.83 4.17 -1.49
N TYR A 30 5.52 3.10 -0.76
CA TYR A 30 4.23 2.92 -0.09
C TYR A 30 3.96 4.02 0.95
N VAL A 31 4.95 4.34 1.79
CA VAL A 31 4.83 5.41 2.79
C VAL A 31 4.69 6.78 2.13
N MET A 32 5.46 7.06 1.08
CA MET A 32 5.36 8.30 0.31
C MET A 32 3.99 8.44 -0.36
N ASP A 33 3.45 7.35 -0.92
CA ASP A 33 2.11 7.35 -1.52
C ASP A 33 1.03 7.62 -0.48
N ALA A 34 1.14 7.01 0.71
CA ALA A 34 0.22 7.22 1.82
C ALA A 34 0.25 8.68 2.32
N LEU A 35 1.43 9.31 2.40
CA LEU A 35 1.58 10.71 2.79
C LEU A 35 1.02 11.67 1.73
N TRP A 36 1.24 11.40 0.44
CA TRP A 36 0.57 12.16 -0.63
C TRP A 36 -0.96 11.94 -0.59
N HIS A 37 -1.33 10.72 -0.22
CA HIS A 37 -2.63 10.12 0.11
C HIS A 37 -3.40 10.68 1.30
N GLU A 38 -2.83 11.60 2.09
CA GLU A 38 -3.23 11.75 3.50
C GLU A 38 -4.72 12.09 3.69
N GLU A 39 -5.30 12.89 2.80
CA GLU A 39 -6.73 13.23 2.82
C GLU A 39 -7.64 11.98 2.77
N ALA A 40 -7.19 10.90 2.13
CA ALA A 40 -7.94 9.64 2.08
C ALA A 40 -7.91 8.90 3.42
N ILE A 41 -6.82 9.01 4.19
CA ILE A 41 -6.65 8.37 5.50
C ILE A 41 -7.68 8.92 6.50
N LEU A 42 -8.00 10.22 6.43
CA LEU A 42 -9.04 10.86 7.25
C LEU A 42 -10.44 10.26 7.07
N THR A 43 -10.66 9.48 6.00
CA THR A 43 -11.94 8.81 5.72
C THR A 43 -11.95 7.34 6.11
N THR A 44 -10.87 6.83 6.72
CA THR A 44 -10.74 5.45 7.18
C THR A 44 -11.57 5.22 8.45
N MET A 45 -12.00 3.97 8.67
CA MET A 45 -12.82 3.60 9.84
C MET A 45 -12.12 3.94 11.16
N ASP A 46 -10.80 3.77 11.22
CA ASP A 46 -9.96 4.05 12.39
C ASP A 46 -10.09 5.50 12.88
N ILE A 47 -10.36 6.46 11.98
CA ILE A 47 -10.51 7.88 12.31
C ILE A 47 -11.97 8.27 12.48
N VAL A 48 -12.87 7.72 11.65
CA VAL A 48 -14.27 8.16 11.59
C VAL A 48 -15.15 7.45 12.62
N HIS A 49 -14.84 6.20 12.95
CA HIS A 49 -15.70 5.33 13.75
C HIS A 49 -15.05 4.83 15.02
N ASP A 50 -13.74 4.58 15.00
CA ASP A 50 -13.04 4.01 16.15
C ASP A 50 -12.58 5.09 17.12
N GLY A 51 -12.76 4.83 18.42
CA GLY A 51 -12.24 5.69 19.49
C GLY A 51 -10.76 5.40 19.72
N PHE A 52 -9.97 6.46 19.94
CA PHE A 52 -8.55 6.30 20.27
C PHE A 52 -8.38 5.55 21.61
N GLY A 53 -7.66 4.45 21.59
CA GLY A 53 -7.44 3.58 22.74
C GLY A 53 -6.14 2.80 22.64
N PHE A 54 -5.88 1.93 23.62
CA PHE A 54 -4.64 1.16 23.70
C PHE A 54 -4.38 0.31 22.45
N MET A 55 -5.44 -0.27 21.85
CA MET A 55 -5.32 -1.09 20.64
C MET A 55 -4.74 -0.28 19.47
N LEU A 56 -5.27 0.91 19.18
CA LEU A 56 -4.77 1.77 18.11
C LEU A 56 -3.37 2.29 18.44
N ALA A 57 -3.15 2.78 19.67
CA ALA A 57 -1.84 3.29 20.09
C ALA A 57 -0.73 2.22 20.01
N PHE A 58 -1.01 0.98 20.42
CA PHE A 58 -0.06 -0.13 20.31
C PHE A 58 0.11 -0.58 18.85
N GLY A 59 -0.98 -0.61 18.08
CA GLY A 59 -0.97 -0.90 16.65
C GLY A 59 0.00 0.02 15.91
N ASP A 60 -0.17 1.33 16.08
CA ASP A 60 0.59 2.36 15.38
C ASP A 60 2.06 2.42 15.83
N LEU A 61 2.32 2.37 17.14
CA LEU A 61 3.66 2.59 17.69
C LEU A 61 4.53 1.33 17.79
N CYS A 62 3.92 0.15 17.93
CA CYS A 62 4.66 -1.09 18.12
C CYS A 62 4.41 -2.07 16.98
N TRP A 63 3.15 -2.42 16.71
CA TRP A 63 2.86 -3.49 15.76
C TRP A 63 3.38 -3.16 14.36
N VAL A 64 2.96 -2.03 13.78
CA VAL A 64 3.35 -1.63 12.41
C VAL A 64 4.88 -1.55 12.24
N PRO A 65 5.63 -0.75 13.03
CA PRO A 65 7.06 -0.59 12.78
C PRO A 65 7.88 -1.88 13.01
N PHE A 66 7.52 -2.73 13.98
CA PHE A 66 8.30 -3.92 14.30
C PHE A 66 7.93 -5.14 13.46
N THR A 67 6.68 -5.26 13.00
CA THR A 67 6.27 -6.38 12.13
C THR A 67 6.58 -6.10 10.66
N TYR A 68 6.39 -4.85 10.19
CA TYR A 68 6.61 -4.51 8.77
C TYR A 68 8.09 -4.35 8.43
N SER A 69 8.97 -4.37 9.43
CA SER A 69 10.42 -4.35 9.25
C SER A 69 11.06 -5.74 9.39
N LEU A 70 10.26 -6.80 9.58
CA LEU A 70 10.74 -8.19 9.70
C LEU A 70 11.46 -8.66 8.44
N GLN A 71 11.01 -8.26 7.25
CA GLN A 71 11.64 -8.60 5.98
C GLN A 71 13.07 -8.05 5.95
N GLY A 72 13.24 -6.78 6.34
CA GLY A 72 14.56 -6.15 6.44
C GLY A 72 15.46 -6.83 7.47
N TYR A 73 14.92 -7.14 8.65
CA TYR A 73 15.65 -7.87 9.68
C TYR A 73 16.09 -9.28 9.25
N PHE A 74 15.21 -10.01 8.55
CA PHE A 74 15.51 -11.34 8.04
C PHE A 74 16.62 -11.30 7.01
N LEU A 75 16.56 -10.38 6.06
CA LEU A 75 17.55 -10.22 4.98
C LEU A 75 18.95 -9.82 5.50
N VAL A 76 19.03 -8.98 6.53
CA VAL A 76 20.33 -8.64 7.17
C VAL A 76 21.03 -9.90 7.70
N ARG A 77 20.27 -10.82 8.30
CA ARG A 77 20.80 -12.08 8.87
C ARG A 77 21.01 -13.16 7.81
N HIS A 78 20.10 -13.28 6.86
CA HIS A 78 20.13 -14.29 5.81
C HIS A 78 20.30 -13.59 4.44
N PRO A 79 21.56 -13.43 3.99
CA PRO A 79 21.82 -12.81 2.71
C PRO A 79 21.27 -13.73 1.62
N GLN A 80 20.39 -13.18 0.79
CA GLN A 80 19.88 -13.91 -0.36
C GLN A 80 20.26 -13.13 -1.61
N GLU A 81 21.10 -13.75 -2.43
CA GLU A 81 21.42 -13.22 -3.75
C GLU A 81 20.19 -13.43 -4.65
N LEU A 82 19.60 -12.31 -5.08
CA LEU A 82 18.51 -12.33 -6.04
C LEU A 82 19.07 -12.25 -7.44
N ASP A 83 18.67 -13.19 -8.29
CA ASP A 83 18.96 -13.12 -9.70
C ASP A 83 18.18 -11.97 -10.35
N ILE A 84 18.80 -11.29 -11.31
CA ILE A 84 18.24 -10.11 -11.99
C ILE A 84 16.84 -10.38 -12.58
N PRO A 85 16.57 -11.49 -13.31
CA PRO A 85 15.22 -11.78 -13.81
C PRO A 85 14.17 -11.92 -12.70
N VAL A 86 14.54 -12.49 -11.54
CA VAL A 86 13.62 -12.61 -10.40
C VAL A 86 13.31 -11.25 -9.81
N ALA A 87 14.33 -10.39 -9.66
CA ALA A 87 14.16 -9.02 -9.20
C ALA A 87 13.22 -8.21 -10.11
N VAL A 88 13.38 -8.33 -11.43
CA VAL A 88 12.48 -7.70 -12.41
C VAL A 88 11.05 -8.21 -12.26
N GLY A 89 10.86 -9.52 -12.07
CA GLY A 89 9.55 -10.11 -11.83
C GLY A 89 8.85 -9.53 -10.59
N ILE A 90 9.58 -9.37 -9.48
CA ILE A 90 9.05 -8.78 -8.24
C ILE A 90 8.69 -7.31 -8.44
N VAL A 91 9.55 -6.53 -9.11
CA VAL A 91 9.26 -5.12 -9.43
C VAL A 91 8.00 -4.99 -10.27
N LEU A 92 7.83 -5.83 -11.29
CA LEU A 92 6.64 -5.83 -12.13
C LEU A 92 5.38 -6.22 -11.34
N LEU A 93 5.48 -7.22 -10.46
CA LEU A 93 4.37 -7.63 -9.59
C LEU A 93 3.94 -6.48 -8.68
N ASN A 94 4.90 -5.82 -8.01
CA ASN A 94 4.63 -4.68 -7.15
C ASN A 94 4.03 -3.50 -7.93
N ALA A 95 4.55 -3.22 -9.14
CA ALA A 95 4.03 -2.17 -10.01
C ALA A 95 2.58 -2.43 -10.44
N VAL A 96 2.23 -3.67 -10.80
CA VAL A 96 0.85 -4.05 -11.13
C VAL A 96 -0.05 -3.89 -9.91
N GLY A 97 0.38 -4.36 -8.74
CA GLY A 97 -0.34 -4.17 -7.47
C GLY A 97 -0.62 -2.70 -7.19
N TYR A 98 0.41 -1.85 -7.34
CA TYR A 98 0.32 -0.41 -7.13
C TYR A 98 -0.65 0.27 -8.11
N ILE A 99 -0.60 -0.07 -9.39
CA ILE A 99 -1.52 0.48 -10.40
C ILE A 99 -2.97 0.11 -10.04
N VAL A 100 -3.23 -1.16 -9.73
CA VAL A 100 -4.58 -1.62 -9.37
C VAL A 100 -5.07 -0.94 -8.09
N PHE A 101 -4.23 -0.88 -7.06
CA PHE A 101 -4.54 -0.21 -5.80
C PHE A 101 -4.84 1.27 -6.00
N ARG A 102 -4.04 1.96 -6.81
CA ARG A 102 -4.19 3.40 -6.99
C ARG A 102 -5.35 3.76 -7.89
N GLU A 103 -5.47 3.13 -9.05
CA GLU A 103 -6.56 3.42 -9.97
C GLU A 103 -7.94 3.16 -9.33
N SER A 104 -8.07 2.06 -8.59
CA SER A 104 -9.32 1.75 -7.89
C SER A 104 -9.66 2.77 -6.80
N ASN A 105 -8.69 3.15 -5.95
CA ASN A 105 -8.91 4.15 -4.90
C ASN A 105 -9.13 5.57 -5.46
N SER A 106 -8.44 5.94 -6.54
CA SER A 106 -8.62 7.21 -7.23
C SER A 106 -10.04 7.32 -7.82
N GLN A 107 -10.53 6.25 -8.48
CA GLN A 107 -11.92 6.20 -8.98
C GLN A 107 -12.93 6.39 -7.85
N LYS A 108 -12.73 5.73 -6.70
CA LYS A 108 -13.61 5.89 -5.53
C LYS A 108 -13.57 7.31 -4.97
N ASN A 109 -12.38 7.90 -4.83
CA ASN A 109 -12.21 9.23 -4.26
C ASN A 109 -12.83 10.29 -5.17
N THR A 110 -12.55 10.26 -6.48
CA THR A 110 -13.15 11.16 -7.46
C THR A 110 -14.67 11.02 -7.48
N PHE A 111 -15.20 9.80 -7.45
CA PHE A 111 -16.63 9.56 -7.41
C PHE A 111 -17.31 10.09 -6.14
N ARG A 112 -16.66 9.96 -4.98
CA ARG A 112 -17.17 10.50 -3.71
C ARG A 112 -17.13 12.03 -3.66
N ARG A 113 -16.12 12.66 -4.28
CA ARG A 113 -15.97 14.13 -4.34
C ARG A 113 -16.88 14.76 -5.38
N ASN A 114 -16.91 14.23 -6.60
CA ASN A 114 -17.69 14.74 -7.70
C ASN A 114 -18.24 13.60 -8.59
N PRO A 115 -19.48 13.15 -8.34
CA PRO A 115 -20.11 12.11 -9.15
C PRO A 115 -20.35 12.49 -10.62
N ALA A 116 -20.23 13.77 -10.99
CA ALA A 116 -20.43 14.27 -12.35
C ALA A 116 -19.11 14.49 -13.11
N ASP A 117 -17.96 14.15 -12.52
CA ASP A 117 -16.66 14.27 -13.19
C ASP A 117 -16.62 13.36 -14.44
N PRO A 118 -16.23 13.86 -15.63
CA PRO A 118 -16.18 13.08 -16.87
C PRO A 118 -15.42 11.75 -16.78
N ARG A 119 -14.45 11.64 -15.87
CA ARG A 119 -13.63 10.44 -15.63
C ARG A 119 -14.42 9.30 -14.97
N VAL A 120 -15.46 9.62 -14.20
CA VAL A 120 -16.30 8.65 -13.48
C VAL A 120 -17.76 8.68 -13.94
N ALA A 121 -18.17 9.70 -14.67
CA ALA A 121 -19.55 9.88 -15.15
C ALA A 121 -20.01 8.78 -16.13
N ARG A 122 -19.07 8.09 -16.78
CA ARG A 122 -19.35 6.95 -17.65
C ARG A 122 -19.44 5.61 -16.90
N LEU A 123 -19.14 5.60 -15.60
CA LEU A 123 -19.21 4.40 -14.79
C LEU A 123 -20.66 4.12 -14.38
N GLU A 124 -21.11 2.89 -14.57
CA GLU A 124 -22.39 2.40 -14.07
C GLU A 124 -22.45 2.49 -12.54
N THR A 125 -23.59 2.98 -12.04
CA THR A 125 -23.84 3.13 -10.61
C THR A 125 -25.22 2.61 -10.22
N ILE A 126 -25.31 2.03 -9.03
CA ILE A 126 -26.58 1.61 -8.43
C ILE A 126 -26.97 2.61 -7.34
N PRO A 127 -28.19 3.22 -7.41
CA PRO A 127 -28.69 4.06 -6.33
C PRO A 127 -29.08 3.22 -5.12
N THR A 128 -28.70 3.66 -3.92
CA THR A 128 -29.13 3.03 -2.66
C THR A 128 -30.32 3.79 -2.07
N ALA A 129 -31.15 3.10 -1.28
CA ALA A 129 -32.29 3.69 -0.58
C ALA A 129 -31.89 4.83 0.39
N THR A 130 -30.62 4.89 0.78
CA THR A 130 -30.02 5.94 1.61
C THR A 130 -29.53 7.17 0.83
N GLY A 131 -29.79 7.25 -0.48
CA GLY A 131 -29.40 8.38 -1.33
C GLY A 131 -27.94 8.38 -1.78
N LYS A 132 -27.17 7.32 -1.46
CA LYS A 132 -25.80 7.14 -1.94
C LYS A 132 -25.82 6.38 -3.28
N ARG A 133 -24.79 6.54 -4.08
CA ARG A 133 -24.59 5.77 -5.31
C ARG A 133 -23.41 4.83 -5.12
N LEU A 134 -23.53 3.60 -5.63
CA LEU A 134 -22.48 2.59 -5.59
C LEU A 134 -21.92 2.37 -6.99
N LEU A 135 -20.60 2.37 -7.14
CA LEU A 135 -19.93 2.03 -8.39
C LEU A 135 -20.01 0.52 -8.65
N VAL A 136 -20.40 0.12 -9.86
CA VAL A 136 -20.47 -1.30 -10.27
C VAL A 136 -19.70 -1.61 -11.55
N SER A 137 -18.90 -0.67 -12.04
CA SER A 137 -18.10 -0.80 -13.27
C SER A 137 -16.66 -0.30 -13.09
N GLY A 138 -15.79 -0.58 -14.07
CA GLY A 138 -14.36 -0.29 -13.98
C GLY A 138 -13.65 -1.32 -13.10
N TRP A 139 -12.83 -0.86 -12.14
CA TRP A 139 -12.20 -1.77 -11.16
C TRP A 139 -13.22 -2.33 -10.16
N TRP A 140 -14.38 -1.68 -9.99
CA TRP A 140 -15.43 -2.04 -9.04
C TRP A 140 -16.33 -3.21 -9.49
N ILE A 141 -15.90 -3.99 -10.48
CA ILE A 141 -16.49 -5.30 -10.82
C ILE A 141 -16.32 -6.28 -9.65
N VAL A 142 -15.21 -6.16 -8.92
CA VAL A 142 -14.99 -6.84 -7.64
C VAL A 142 -15.38 -5.89 -6.51
N ARG A 143 -16.01 -6.40 -5.44
CA ARG A 143 -16.45 -5.57 -4.30
C ARG A 143 -15.30 -4.86 -3.59
N HIS A 144 -14.10 -5.45 -3.63
CA HIS A 144 -12.87 -4.91 -3.07
C HIS A 144 -11.72 -5.05 -4.08
N PRO A 145 -11.62 -4.14 -5.07
CA PRO A 145 -10.52 -4.15 -6.05
C PRO A 145 -9.17 -3.77 -5.44
N ASN A 146 -9.18 -3.29 -4.19
CA ASN A 146 -8.00 -3.05 -3.36
C ASN A 146 -7.17 -4.32 -3.09
N LEU A 147 -7.48 -5.47 -3.71
CA LEU A 147 -6.59 -6.64 -3.80
C LEU A 147 -5.17 -6.26 -4.28
N GLY A 148 -5.02 -5.15 -5.00
CA GLY A 148 -3.71 -4.56 -5.33
C GLY A 148 -2.80 -4.37 -4.11
N ASP A 149 -3.37 -4.07 -2.94
CA ASP A 149 -2.62 -3.93 -1.68
C ASP A 149 -2.02 -5.29 -1.23
N LEU A 150 -2.77 -6.38 -1.39
CA LEU A 150 -2.26 -7.73 -1.12
C LEU A 150 -1.15 -8.12 -2.10
N ILE A 151 -1.26 -7.70 -3.36
CA ILE A 151 -0.23 -7.93 -4.38
C ILE A 151 1.04 -7.13 -4.06
N MET A 152 0.90 -5.92 -3.51
CA MET A 152 2.04 -5.12 -3.06
C MET A 152 2.70 -5.69 -1.79
N ALA A 153 1.93 -6.37 -0.94
CA ALA A 153 2.42 -7.02 0.27
C ALA A 153 3.11 -8.37 0.03
N LEU A 154 2.87 -8.99 -1.14
CA LEU A 154 3.46 -10.27 -1.57
C LEU A 154 4.90 -10.09 -2.06
#